data_AF-A0AAD3NE52-F1
#
_entry.id   AF-A0AAD3NE52-F1
#
_cell.length_a   1.000
_cell.length_b   1.000
_cell.length_c   1.000
_cell.angle_alpha   90.00
_cell.angle_beta   90.00
_cell.angle_gamma   90.00
#
_symmetry.space_group_name_H-M   'P 1'
#
loop_
_entity.id
_entity.type
_entity.pdbx_description
1 polymer ?
#
loop_
_entity_poly.entity_id
_entity_poly.type
_entity_poly.pdbx_seq_one_letter_code
_entity_poly.pdbx_strand_id
1 'polypeptide(L)'
;FDEEFSARQEAQAESQKKEERIKELEGKIQALESQLTIEKDKLKEAQRLIRESEAKIVPQEMAENCFWIKVKEEKFENPDLFAQLSLSFSSQSKVKKDVKDETDDRMTQFKKKAKELRILDAKTAQNLSIFLGSFRLPYEEIRDIVLEVDEERLSESLIQNLIKNLPEQKELSALAELKGEYEELVESEQFGIVMSSVKLLRPRLNGILFKLTFEEQVNNIRPDIMNVTFACEEVKKSEGFSKLLELVLMVGNYMNAGSRNAQTFGFNISFLCKLRDTKSISQSTTLLHFLAEKCEENHPEILRFPDELEHVENASKAEKFSYNFVLSAK
;
A
#
# COMPACT_ATOMS: atom_id res chain seq x y z
N PHE A 1 -37.61 -52.71 64.30
CA PHE A 1 -37.60 -53.12 62.89
C PHE A 1 -38.04 -51.95 62.00
N ASP A 2 -39.12 -51.25 62.36
CA ASP A 2 -39.65 -50.12 61.57
C ASP A 2 -38.75 -48.86 61.53
N GLU A 3 -38.07 -48.53 62.64
CA GLU A 3 -37.14 -47.38 62.67
C GLU A 3 -35.88 -47.61 61.83
N GLU A 4 -35.32 -48.83 61.86
CA GLU A 4 -34.11 -49.16 61.10
C GLU A 4 -34.39 -49.26 59.58
N PHE A 5 -35.61 -49.66 59.20
CA PHE A 5 -36.05 -49.66 57.80
C PHE A 5 -36.27 -48.24 57.27
N SER A 6 -36.92 -47.36 58.04
CA SER A 6 -37.10 -45.95 57.66
C SER A 6 -35.75 -45.22 57.57
N ALA A 7 -34.84 -45.44 58.52
CA ALA A 7 -33.51 -44.83 58.50
C ALA A 7 -32.68 -45.28 57.27
N ARG A 8 -32.80 -46.55 56.85
CA ARG A 8 -32.17 -47.03 55.61
C ARG A 8 -32.79 -46.42 54.36
N GLN A 9 -34.11 -46.21 54.34
CA GLN A 9 -34.81 -45.62 53.21
C GLN A 9 -34.48 -44.12 53.08
N GLU A 10 -34.40 -43.39 54.19
CA GLU A 10 -33.95 -41.99 54.23
C GLU A 10 -32.48 -41.85 53.81
N ALA A 11 -31.59 -42.71 54.33
CA ALA A 11 -30.19 -42.71 53.92
C ALA A 11 -30.01 -42.99 52.42
N GLN A 12 -30.84 -43.88 51.86
CA GLN A 12 -30.82 -44.18 50.42
C GLN A 12 -31.34 -43.00 49.58
N ALA A 13 -32.40 -42.32 50.03
CA ALA A 13 -32.91 -41.12 49.37
C ALA A 13 -31.91 -39.95 49.45
N GLU A 14 -31.23 -39.77 50.59
CA GLU A 14 -30.19 -38.75 50.74
C GLU A 14 -28.96 -39.05 49.89
N SER A 15 -28.58 -40.33 49.76
CA SER A 15 -27.51 -40.78 48.86
C SER A 15 -27.86 -40.51 47.40
N GLN A 16 -29.08 -40.81 46.96
CA GLN A 16 -29.54 -40.52 45.59
C GLN A 16 -29.53 -39.01 45.31
N LYS A 17 -29.99 -38.19 46.26
CA LYS A 17 -29.98 -36.73 46.13
C LYS A 17 -28.56 -36.15 46.04
N LYS A 18 -27.59 -36.74 46.77
CA LYS A 18 -26.16 -36.37 46.65
C LYS A 18 -25.61 -36.76 45.28
N GLU A 19 -25.98 -37.92 44.76
CA GLU A 19 -25.53 -38.43 43.47
C GLU A 19 -26.06 -37.59 42.29
N GLU A 20 -27.33 -37.15 42.36
CA GLU A 20 -27.89 -36.19 41.40
C GLU A 20 -27.18 -34.84 41.44
N ARG A 21 -26.85 -34.35 42.65
CA ARG A 21 -26.14 -33.08 42.80
C ARG A 21 -24.71 -33.14 42.27
N ILE A 22 -24.04 -34.28 42.42
CA ILE A 22 -22.72 -34.52 41.83
C ILE A 22 -22.81 -34.48 40.30
N LYS A 23 -23.77 -35.18 39.70
CA LYS A 23 -23.98 -35.14 38.24
C LYS A 23 -24.27 -33.73 37.71
N GLU A 24 -25.05 -32.94 38.45
CA GLU A 24 -25.32 -31.55 38.08
C GLU A 24 -24.05 -30.67 38.13
N LEU A 25 -23.22 -30.85 39.15
CA LEU A 25 -21.96 -30.11 39.30
C LEU A 25 -20.93 -30.53 38.25
N GLU A 26 -20.83 -31.82 37.93
CA GLU A 26 -19.98 -32.34 36.85
C GLU A 26 -20.38 -31.74 35.50
N GLY A 27 -21.69 -31.66 35.20
CA GLY A 27 -22.19 -31.01 33.99
C GLY A 27 -21.83 -29.52 33.91
N LYS A 28 -21.86 -28.80 35.05
CA LYS A 28 -21.45 -27.39 35.10
C LYS A 28 -19.94 -27.22 34.92
N ILE A 29 -19.13 -28.10 35.50
CA ILE A 29 -17.68 -28.09 35.32
C ILE A 29 -17.34 -28.32 33.85
N GLN A 30 -17.96 -29.31 33.20
CA GLN A 30 -17.71 -29.60 31.79
C GLN A 30 -18.12 -28.44 30.86
N ALA A 31 -19.21 -27.74 31.18
CA ALA A 31 -19.63 -26.55 30.46
C ALA A 31 -18.64 -25.38 30.64
N LEU A 32 -18.13 -25.17 31.85
CA LEU A 32 -17.13 -24.14 32.14
C LEU A 32 -15.78 -24.45 31.47
N GLU A 33 -15.34 -25.70 31.46
CA GLU A 33 -14.13 -26.14 30.77
C GLU A 33 -14.24 -25.94 29.25
N SER A 34 -15.41 -26.20 28.69
CA SER A 34 -15.69 -25.95 27.27
C SER A 34 -15.65 -24.46 26.93
N GLN A 35 -16.23 -23.60 27.79
CA GLN A 35 -16.16 -22.14 27.64
C GLN A 35 -14.71 -21.63 27.74
N LEU A 36 -13.95 -22.11 28.72
CA LEU A 36 -12.55 -21.74 28.91
C LEU A 36 -11.68 -22.13 27.71
N THR A 37 -11.98 -23.25 27.07
CA THR A 37 -11.26 -23.72 25.87
C THR A 37 -11.52 -22.79 24.68
N ILE A 38 -12.78 -22.42 24.45
CA ILE A 38 -13.17 -21.48 23.39
C ILE A 38 -12.53 -20.10 23.61
N GLU A 39 -12.48 -19.64 24.86
CA GLU A 39 -11.91 -18.35 25.22
C GLU A 39 -10.38 -18.33 25.05
N LYS A 40 -9.70 -19.43 25.39
CA LYS A 40 -8.26 -19.61 25.10
C LYS A 40 -7.94 -19.61 23.62
N ASP A 41 -8.76 -20.24 22.78
CA ASP A 41 -8.52 -20.27 21.34
C ASP A 41 -8.80 -18.92 20.67
N LYS A 42 -9.79 -18.17 21.16
CA LYS A 42 -10.03 -16.78 20.72
C LYS A 42 -8.91 -15.84 21.14
N LEU A 43 -8.35 -16.00 22.35
CA LEU A 43 -7.20 -15.23 22.80
C LEU A 43 -5.97 -15.49 21.92
N LYS A 44 -5.73 -16.76 21.55
CA LYS A 44 -4.66 -17.12 20.60
C LYS A 44 -4.87 -16.47 19.22
N GLU A 45 -6.10 -16.43 18.73
CA GLU A 45 -6.40 -15.82 17.42
C GLU A 45 -6.25 -14.29 17.45
N ALA A 46 -6.70 -13.62 18.52
CA ALA A 46 -6.48 -12.18 18.70
C ALA A 46 -4.97 -11.85 18.81
N GLN A 47 -4.19 -12.66 19.53
CA GLN A 47 -2.73 -12.55 19.57
C GLN A 47 -2.09 -12.77 18.20
N ARG A 48 -2.62 -13.69 17.39
CA ARG A 48 -2.14 -13.94 16.03
C ARG A 48 -2.41 -12.76 15.10
N LEU A 49 -3.60 -12.17 15.13
CA LEU A 49 -3.96 -11.01 14.31
C LEU A 49 -3.09 -9.77 14.63
N ILE A 50 -2.78 -9.55 15.92
CA ILE A 50 -1.85 -8.48 16.32
C ILE A 50 -0.44 -8.77 15.76
N ARG A 51 0.07 -10.00 15.90
CA ARG A 51 1.38 -10.41 15.35
C ARG A 51 1.47 -10.31 13.82
N GLU A 52 0.39 -10.59 13.10
CA GLU A 52 0.34 -10.49 11.63
C GLU A 52 0.26 -9.04 11.14
N SER A 53 -0.18 -8.09 11.98
CA SER A 53 -0.29 -6.66 11.64
C SER A 53 0.99 -5.84 11.84
N GLU A 54 1.98 -6.36 12.59
CA GLU A 54 3.20 -5.63 12.90
C GLU A 54 4.32 -5.92 11.89
N ALA A 55 4.64 -4.94 11.03
CA ALA A 55 5.92 -4.92 10.34
C ALA A 55 7.03 -4.64 11.36
N LYS A 56 7.64 -5.71 11.89
CA LYS A 56 8.61 -5.64 12.98
C LYS A 56 9.91 -4.98 12.51
N ILE A 57 10.30 -3.88 13.15
CA ILE A 57 11.61 -3.24 12.94
C ILE A 57 12.67 -3.99 13.75
N VAL A 58 13.71 -4.48 13.08
CA VAL A 58 14.78 -5.28 13.71
C VAL A 58 15.89 -4.35 14.21
N PRO A 59 16.51 -4.60 15.38
CA PRO A 59 17.57 -3.72 15.93
C PRO A 59 18.73 -3.41 14.97
N GLN A 60 19.01 -4.30 14.01
CA GLN A 60 20.06 -4.14 13.00
C GLN A 60 19.71 -3.10 11.93
N GLU A 61 18.42 -2.77 11.76
CA GLU A 61 17.92 -1.79 10.78
C GLU A 61 17.70 -0.41 11.42
N MET A 62 18.03 -0.26 12.70
CA MET A 62 17.77 0.95 13.48
C MET A 62 18.97 1.89 13.48
N ALA A 63 18.79 3.13 13.02
CA ALA A 63 19.81 4.17 13.15
C ALA A 63 20.10 4.50 14.63
N GLU A 64 21.35 4.81 14.98
CA GLU A 64 21.81 5.01 16.37
C GLU A 64 21.06 6.12 17.14
N ASN A 65 20.41 7.05 16.44
CA ASN A 65 19.63 8.14 17.01
C ASN A 65 18.11 7.94 16.93
N CYS A 66 17.66 6.76 16.51
CA CYS A 66 16.26 6.41 16.35
C CYS A 66 15.46 6.54 17.67
N PHE A 67 14.24 7.05 17.58
CA PHE A 67 13.32 7.23 18.71
C PHE A 67 13.16 5.96 19.55
N TRP A 68 12.97 4.80 18.90
CA TRP A 68 12.70 3.51 19.53
C TRP A 68 13.82 3.03 20.48
N ILE A 69 15.07 3.48 20.28
CA ILE A 69 16.21 3.15 21.16
C ILE A 69 16.05 3.79 22.56
N LYS A 70 15.34 4.92 22.64
CA LYS A 70 15.16 5.69 23.88
C LYS A 70 13.88 5.32 24.64
N VAL A 71 13.07 4.41 24.11
CA VAL A 71 11.79 4.04 24.69
C VAL A 71 12.02 3.07 25.86
N LYS A 72 11.39 3.37 27.00
CA LYS A 72 11.31 2.47 28.16
C LYS A 72 9.85 2.10 28.34
N GLU A 73 9.47 0.92 27.88
CA GLU A 73 8.07 0.44 27.91
C GLU A 73 7.58 0.16 29.33
N GLU A 74 8.48 -0.31 30.20
CA GLU A 74 8.22 -0.62 31.61
C GLU A 74 7.54 0.52 32.38
N LYS A 75 7.76 1.78 31.99
CA LYS A 75 7.15 2.96 32.64
C LYS A 75 5.62 3.05 32.46
N PHE A 76 5.09 2.31 31.49
CA PHE A 76 3.66 2.26 31.17
C PHE A 76 3.03 0.92 31.56
N GLU A 77 3.80 -0.04 32.07
CA GLU A 77 3.25 -1.29 32.59
C GLU A 77 2.40 -1.01 33.82
N ASN A 78 1.12 -1.33 33.72
CA ASN A 78 0.19 -1.21 34.83
C ASN A 78 -0.73 -2.44 34.82
N PRO A 79 -0.73 -3.26 35.89
CA PRO A 79 -1.62 -4.41 36.03
C PRO A 79 -3.10 -4.08 35.80
N ASP A 80 -3.56 -2.91 36.24
CA ASP A 80 -4.93 -2.45 36.04
C ASP A 80 -5.19 -2.08 34.57
N LEU A 81 -4.20 -1.52 33.88
CA LEU A 81 -4.30 -1.25 32.44
C LEU A 81 -4.46 -2.57 31.68
N PHE A 82 -3.68 -3.60 32.01
CA PHE A 82 -3.80 -4.92 31.40
C PHE A 82 -5.14 -5.61 31.71
N ALA A 83 -5.64 -5.46 32.93
CA ALA A 83 -6.96 -5.96 33.32
C ALA A 83 -8.08 -5.25 32.55
N GLN A 84 -8.02 -3.92 32.41
CA GLN A 84 -8.98 -3.14 31.63
C GLN A 84 -8.91 -3.44 30.13
N LEU A 85 -7.71 -3.64 29.59
CA LEU A 85 -7.51 -4.03 28.20
C LEU A 85 -8.13 -5.41 27.94
N SER A 86 -7.87 -6.37 28.83
CA SER A 86 -8.46 -7.70 28.76
C SER A 86 -9.99 -7.65 28.86
N LEU A 87 -10.54 -6.80 29.73
CA LEU A 87 -11.98 -6.71 29.96
C LEU A 87 -12.71 -5.99 28.82
N SER A 88 -12.14 -4.90 28.30
CA SER A 88 -12.74 -4.07 27.24
C SER A 88 -12.65 -4.69 25.84
N PHE A 89 -11.61 -5.48 25.59
CA PHE A 89 -11.39 -6.18 24.32
C PHE A 89 -11.65 -7.69 24.42
N SER A 90 -12.18 -8.17 25.56
CA SER A 90 -12.81 -9.49 25.64
C SER A 90 -14.09 -9.51 24.80
N SER A 91 -14.26 -10.55 23.98
CA SER A 91 -15.44 -10.67 23.13
C SER A 91 -16.68 -11.03 23.96
N GLN A 92 -17.53 -10.06 24.29
CA GLN A 92 -18.85 -10.36 24.88
C GLN A 92 -19.77 -11.02 23.83
N SER A 93 -19.94 -12.34 23.91
CA SER A 93 -21.03 -13.01 23.20
C SER A 93 -22.35 -12.73 23.92
N LYS A 94 -23.29 -12.06 23.25
CA LYS A 94 -24.69 -12.00 23.72
C LYS A 94 -25.22 -13.43 23.81
N VAL A 95 -25.39 -13.92 25.03
CA VAL A 95 -26.07 -15.19 25.31
C VAL A 95 -27.55 -15.00 24.95
N LYS A 96 -28.03 -15.76 23.95
CA LYS A 96 -29.48 -15.94 23.75
C LYS A 96 -30.02 -16.66 24.99
N LYS A 97 -30.90 -15.99 25.73
CA LYS A 97 -31.73 -16.61 26.76
C LYS A 97 -32.85 -17.36 26.03
N ASP A 98 -32.81 -18.69 26.07
CA ASP A 98 -33.96 -19.52 25.75
C ASP A 98 -35.06 -19.28 26.80
N VAL A 99 -36.13 -18.62 26.39
CA VAL A 99 -37.42 -18.70 27.06
C VAL A 99 -38.33 -19.46 26.10
N LYS A 100 -38.73 -20.66 26.50
CA LYS A 100 -39.81 -21.42 25.88
C LYS A 100 -41.07 -20.57 25.92
N ASP A 101 -41.66 -20.32 24.76
CA ASP A 101 -43.11 -20.18 24.69
C ASP A 101 -43.60 -20.99 23.49
N GLU A 102 -44.51 -21.92 23.78
CA GLU A 102 -45.26 -22.68 22.79
C GLU A 102 -46.30 -21.73 22.20
N THR A 103 -46.24 -21.46 20.88
CA THR A 103 -47.42 -21.48 20.00
C THR A 103 -47.07 -21.08 18.58
N ASP A 104 -47.63 -21.89 17.68
CA ASP A 104 -48.12 -21.56 16.36
C ASP A 104 -47.18 -21.53 15.15
N ASP A 105 -47.80 -22.01 14.09
CA ASP A 105 -47.35 -22.50 12.81
C ASP A 105 -47.01 -21.33 11.86
N ARG A 106 -46.30 -21.68 10.78
CA ARG A 106 -46.07 -20.89 9.55
C ARG A 106 -44.95 -19.84 9.53
N MET A 107 -43.74 -20.29 9.19
CA MET A 107 -43.03 -19.69 8.05
C MET A 107 -41.97 -20.64 7.49
N THR A 108 -42.22 -21.09 6.26
CA THR A 108 -41.37 -21.91 5.42
C THR A 108 -40.00 -21.24 5.17
N GLN A 109 -38.94 -21.76 5.79
CA GLN A 109 -37.57 -21.43 5.41
C GLN A 109 -37.20 -22.19 4.12
N PHE A 110 -37.20 -21.46 3.00
CA PHE A 110 -36.44 -21.84 1.81
C PHE A 110 -34.95 -21.93 2.17
N LYS A 111 -34.45 -23.14 2.40
CA LYS A 111 -33.01 -23.42 2.38
C LYS A 111 -32.52 -23.24 0.93
N LYS A 112 -32.00 -22.05 0.58
CA LYS A 112 -31.19 -21.91 -0.65
C LYS A 112 -30.00 -22.86 -0.51
N LYS A 113 -29.93 -23.89 -1.36
CA LYS A 113 -28.73 -24.73 -1.50
C LYS A 113 -27.54 -23.81 -1.75
N ALA A 114 -26.44 -24.01 -1.03
CA ALA A 114 -25.19 -23.33 -1.33
C ALA A 114 -24.80 -23.70 -2.77
N LYS A 115 -24.64 -22.70 -3.63
CA LYS A 115 -24.21 -22.90 -5.01
C LYS A 115 -22.72 -23.22 -5.00
N GLU A 116 -22.31 -24.23 -5.74
CA GLU A 116 -20.91 -24.66 -5.84
C GLU A 116 -20.22 -23.99 -7.04
N LEU A 117 -18.91 -23.77 -6.92
CA LEU A 117 -18.07 -23.28 -8.02
C LEU A 117 -17.93 -24.35 -9.10
N ARG A 118 -18.00 -23.97 -10.38
CA ARG A 118 -17.90 -24.90 -11.51
C ARG A 118 -16.65 -24.71 -12.36
N ILE A 119 -16.28 -23.46 -12.64
CA ILE A 119 -15.17 -23.09 -13.52
C ILE A 119 -14.08 -22.36 -12.75
N LEU A 120 -14.44 -21.36 -11.96
CA LEU A 120 -13.47 -20.51 -11.28
C LEU A 120 -12.84 -21.21 -10.08
N ASP A 121 -11.54 -21.00 -9.86
CA ASP A 121 -10.89 -21.43 -8.63
C ASP A 121 -11.36 -20.59 -7.42
N ALA A 122 -11.23 -21.16 -6.22
CA ALA A 122 -11.71 -20.55 -4.99
C ALA A 122 -11.10 -19.16 -4.71
N LYS A 123 -9.85 -18.92 -5.11
CA LYS A 123 -9.17 -17.63 -4.87
C LYS A 123 -9.69 -16.57 -5.82
N THR A 124 -9.82 -16.88 -7.12
CA THR A 124 -10.37 -15.95 -8.12
C THR A 124 -11.83 -15.63 -7.81
N ALA A 125 -12.63 -16.63 -7.46
CA ALA A 125 -14.01 -16.43 -7.04
C ALA A 125 -14.13 -15.56 -5.79
N GLN A 126 -13.28 -15.77 -4.78
CA GLN A 126 -13.27 -14.96 -3.57
C GLN A 126 -12.88 -13.50 -3.85
N ASN A 127 -11.84 -13.28 -4.67
CA ASN A 127 -11.39 -11.94 -5.05
C ASN A 127 -12.48 -11.17 -5.80
N LEU A 128 -13.18 -11.84 -6.73
CA LEU A 128 -14.33 -11.27 -7.43
C LEU A 128 -15.48 -10.95 -6.47
N SER A 129 -15.82 -11.87 -5.56
CA SER A 129 -16.88 -11.60 -4.57
C SER A 129 -16.56 -10.38 -3.69
N ILE A 130 -15.30 -10.20 -3.28
CA ILE A 130 -14.85 -9.02 -2.53
C ILE A 130 -14.99 -7.74 -3.39
N PHE A 131 -14.54 -7.80 -4.65
CA PHE A 131 -14.64 -6.69 -5.59
C PHE A 131 -16.11 -6.28 -5.82
N LEU A 132 -16.98 -7.24 -6.12
CA LEU A 132 -18.40 -7.00 -6.37
C LEU A 132 -19.12 -6.47 -5.13
N GLY A 133 -18.80 -7.00 -3.95
CA GLY A 133 -19.33 -6.51 -2.68
C GLY A 133 -18.93 -5.07 -2.33
N SER A 134 -17.79 -4.60 -2.87
CA SER A 134 -17.27 -3.24 -2.68
C SER A 134 -17.92 -2.23 -3.63
N PHE A 135 -18.12 -2.60 -4.90
CA PHE A 135 -18.69 -1.71 -5.92
C PHE A 135 -20.22 -1.68 -5.93
N ARG A 136 -20.89 -2.78 -5.56
CA ARG A 136 -22.36 -2.88 -5.44
C ARG A 136 -23.14 -2.37 -6.66
N LEU A 137 -22.59 -2.56 -7.85
CA LEU A 137 -23.26 -2.27 -9.11
C LEU A 137 -23.84 -3.55 -9.71
N PRO A 138 -25.01 -3.49 -10.36
CA PRO A 138 -25.49 -4.53 -11.25
C PRO A 138 -24.42 -4.92 -12.29
N TYR A 139 -24.26 -6.21 -12.55
CA TYR A 139 -23.21 -6.70 -13.47
C TYR A 139 -23.39 -6.16 -14.90
N GLU A 140 -24.65 -6.04 -15.32
CA GLU A 140 -25.04 -5.46 -16.62
C GLU A 140 -24.61 -3.99 -16.71
N GLU A 141 -24.74 -3.24 -15.61
CA GLU A 141 -24.34 -1.85 -15.55
C GLU A 141 -22.81 -1.69 -15.61
N ILE A 142 -22.05 -2.59 -14.96
CA ILE A 142 -20.58 -2.63 -15.11
C ILE A 142 -20.19 -2.90 -16.57
N ARG A 143 -20.88 -3.83 -17.25
CA ARG A 143 -20.65 -4.10 -18.68
C ARG A 143 -20.92 -2.86 -19.52
N ASP A 144 -22.05 -2.20 -19.30
CA ASP A 144 -22.49 -1.07 -20.11
C ASP A 144 -21.55 0.12 -19.95
N ILE A 145 -21.16 0.44 -18.71
CA ILE A 145 -20.13 1.47 -18.42
C ILE A 145 -18.83 1.18 -19.19
N VAL A 146 -18.38 -0.08 -19.23
CA VAL A 146 -17.16 -0.49 -19.96
C VAL A 146 -17.34 -0.42 -21.49
N LEU A 147 -18.53 -0.72 -22.00
CA LEU A 147 -18.84 -0.66 -23.44
C LEU A 147 -18.95 0.77 -23.94
N GLU A 148 -19.62 1.64 -23.18
CA GLU A 148 -19.87 3.05 -23.48
C GLU A 148 -18.65 3.93 -23.17
N VAL A 149 -17.74 3.46 -22.32
CA VAL A 149 -16.59 4.25 -21.83
C VAL A 149 -17.09 5.51 -21.12
N ASP A 150 -18.01 5.33 -20.18
CA ASP A 150 -18.58 6.44 -19.39
C ASP A 150 -17.53 7.04 -18.45
N GLU A 151 -16.96 8.18 -18.84
CA GLU A 151 -15.87 8.86 -18.13
C GLU A 151 -16.28 9.41 -16.76
N GLU A 152 -17.57 9.64 -16.50
CA GLU A 152 -18.04 10.16 -15.20
C GLU A 152 -18.12 9.06 -14.13
N ARG A 153 -18.36 7.82 -14.57
CA ARG A 153 -18.58 6.67 -13.70
C ARG A 153 -17.36 5.76 -13.59
N LEU A 154 -16.44 5.86 -14.55
CA LEU A 154 -15.20 5.11 -14.57
C LEU A 154 -14.12 5.80 -13.73
N SER A 155 -13.68 5.14 -12.66
CA SER A 155 -12.47 5.53 -11.94
C SER A 155 -11.28 4.65 -12.34
N GLU A 156 -10.06 5.21 -12.26
CA GLU A 156 -8.83 4.46 -12.46
C GLU A 156 -8.76 3.24 -11.53
N SER A 157 -9.11 3.43 -10.25
CA SER A 157 -9.10 2.37 -9.24
C SER A 157 -10.10 1.25 -9.56
N LEU A 158 -11.28 1.57 -10.10
CA LEU A 158 -12.25 0.58 -10.55
C LEU A 158 -11.68 -0.25 -11.69
N ILE A 159 -11.13 0.40 -12.72
CA ILE A 159 -10.59 -0.30 -13.89
C ILE A 159 -9.37 -1.16 -13.52
N GLN A 160 -8.45 -0.65 -12.68
CA GLN A 160 -7.30 -1.43 -12.21
C GLN A 160 -7.73 -2.66 -11.42
N ASN A 161 -8.68 -2.50 -10.48
CA ASN A 161 -9.21 -3.63 -9.72
C ASN A 161 -9.96 -4.62 -10.62
N LEU A 162 -10.68 -4.14 -11.62
CA LEU A 162 -11.36 -4.99 -12.58
C LEU A 162 -10.35 -5.80 -13.39
N ILE A 163 -9.29 -5.18 -13.94
CA ILE A 163 -8.22 -5.87 -14.68
C ILE A 163 -7.52 -6.92 -13.82
N LYS A 164 -7.23 -6.58 -12.56
CA LYS A 164 -6.53 -7.43 -11.60
C LYS A 164 -7.34 -8.67 -11.20
N ASN A 165 -8.65 -8.51 -10.99
CA ASN A 165 -9.52 -9.58 -10.50
C ASN A 165 -10.26 -10.32 -11.63
N LEU A 166 -10.11 -9.89 -12.89
CA LEU A 166 -10.75 -10.53 -14.02
C LEU A 166 -10.23 -11.97 -14.21
N PRO A 167 -11.12 -12.96 -14.45
CA PRO A 167 -10.73 -14.31 -14.86
C PRO A 167 -9.91 -14.29 -16.16
N GLU A 168 -9.18 -15.37 -16.41
CA GLU A 168 -8.47 -15.55 -17.68
C GLU A 168 -9.45 -15.68 -18.86
N GLN A 169 -8.98 -15.36 -20.07
CA GLN A 169 -9.81 -15.42 -21.26
C GLN A 169 -10.39 -16.83 -21.50
N LYS A 170 -9.64 -17.87 -21.15
CA LYS A 170 -10.09 -19.27 -21.24
C LYS A 170 -11.26 -19.55 -20.29
N GLU A 171 -11.19 -19.05 -19.06
CA GLU A 171 -12.24 -19.21 -18.04
C GLU A 171 -13.50 -18.42 -18.42
N LEU A 172 -13.34 -17.20 -18.94
CA LEU A 172 -14.45 -16.39 -19.45
C LEU A 172 -15.17 -17.09 -20.62
N SER A 173 -14.42 -17.74 -21.51
CA SER A 173 -14.99 -18.52 -22.61
C SER A 173 -15.76 -19.74 -22.11
N ALA A 174 -15.23 -20.47 -21.12
CA ALA A 174 -15.92 -21.62 -20.52
C ALA A 174 -17.18 -21.19 -19.75
N LEU A 175 -17.13 -20.07 -19.02
CA LEU A 175 -18.29 -19.49 -18.36
C LEU A 175 -19.38 -19.09 -19.37
N ALA A 176 -19.00 -18.56 -20.54
CA ALA A 176 -19.95 -18.16 -21.58
C ALA A 176 -20.81 -19.33 -22.09
N GLU A 177 -20.34 -20.58 -22.01
CA GLU A 177 -21.09 -21.78 -22.38
C GLU A 177 -22.17 -22.14 -21.35
N LEU A 178 -22.01 -21.71 -20.09
CA LEU A 178 -22.93 -21.95 -18.98
C LEU A 178 -24.07 -20.92 -18.86
N LYS A 179 -24.28 -20.08 -19.89
CA LYS A 179 -25.33 -19.04 -19.91
C LYS A 179 -26.74 -19.58 -19.63
N GLY A 180 -27.03 -20.82 -20.01
CA GLY A 180 -28.32 -21.47 -19.77
C GLY A 180 -28.60 -21.80 -18.30
N GLU A 181 -27.56 -21.84 -17.46
CA GLU A 181 -27.63 -22.25 -16.04
C GLU A 181 -27.30 -21.07 -15.11
N TYR A 182 -27.47 -19.83 -15.58
CA TYR A 182 -27.08 -18.60 -14.88
C TYR A 182 -27.60 -18.53 -13.44
N GLU A 183 -28.85 -18.91 -13.19
CA GLU A 183 -29.45 -18.86 -11.85
C GLU A 183 -28.88 -19.89 -10.87
N GLU A 184 -28.17 -20.92 -11.35
CA GLU A 184 -27.56 -21.96 -10.52
C GLU A 184 -26.12 -21.63 -10.12
N LEU A 185 -25.49 -20.65 -10.76
CA LEU A 185 -24.09 -20.27 -10.55
C LEU A 185 -23.91 -19.26 -9.42
N VAL A 186 -22.72 -19.28 -8.80
CA VAL A 186 -22.32 -18.31 -7.79
C VAL A 186 -22.17 -16.91 -8.39
N GLU A 187 -22.26 -15.86 -7.56
CA GLU A 187 -22.20 -14.46 -7.99
C GLU A 187 -20.95 -14.11 -8.82
N SER A 188 -19.79 -14.66 -8.47
CA SER A 188 -18.53 -14.46 -9.20
C SER A 188 -18.58 -15.04 -10.62
N GLU A 189 -19.23 -16.18 -10.82
CA GLU A 189 -19.39 -16.83 -12.13
C GLU A 189 -20.49 -16.17 -12.96
N GLN A 190 -21.57 -15.73 -12.31
CA GLN A 190 -22.60 -14.89 -12.94
C GLN A 190 -21.99 -13.60 -13.51
N PHE A 191 -21.15 -12.92 -12.73
CA PHE A 191 -20.39 -11.75 -13.21
C PHE A 191 -19.49 -12.11 -14.39
N GLY A 192 -18.74 -13.21 -14.31
CA GLY A 192 -17.89 -13.69 -15.40
C GLY A 192 -18.68 -13.95 -16.69
N ILE A 193 -19.91 -14.46 -16.61
CA ILE A 193 -20.80 -14.63 -17.77
C ILE A 193 -21.14 -13.27 -18.40
N VAL A 194 -21.54 -12.29 -17.60
CA VAL A 194 -21.90 -10.96 -18.11
C VAL A 194 -20.71 -10.31 -18.80
N MET A 195 -19.53 -10.36 -18.16
CA MET A 195 -18.30 -9.82 -18.71
C MET A 195 -17.80 -10.58 -19.94
N SER A 196 -18.08 -11.89 -20.06
CA SER A 196 -17.72 -12.69 -21.25
C SER A 196 -18.39 -12.19 -22.54
N SER A 197 -19.49 -11.45 -22.43
CA SER A 197 -20.15 -10.84 -23.59
C SER A 197 -19.36 -9.70 -24.24
N VAL A 198 -18.41 -9.11 -23.50
CA VAL A 198 -17.58 -7.99 -23.96
C VAL A 198 -16.45 -8.52 -24.83
N LYS A 199 -16.48 -8.19 -26.12
CA LYS A 199 -15.39 -8.52 -27.05
C LYS A 199 -14.12 -7.77 -26.67
N LEU A 200 -12.98 -8.49 -26.68
CA LEU A 200 -11.65 -7.96 -26.38
C LEU A 200 -11.61 -7.23 -25.02
N LEU A 201 -12.24 -7.83 -24.00
CA LEU A 201 -12.41 -7.20 -22.69
C LEU A 201 -11.09 -6.69 -22.08
N ARG A 202 -10.04 -7.52 -22.01
CA ARG A 202 -8.74 -7.10 -21.45
C ARG A 202 -8.10 -5.94 -22.24
N PRO A 203 -7.93 -6.03 -23.58
CA PRO A 203 -7.48 -4.88 -24.37
C PRO A 203 -8.31 -3.61 -24.18
N ARG A 204 -9.64 -3.74 -24.12
CA ARG A 204 -10.55 -2.61 -23.88
C ARG A 204 -10.30 -1.96 -22.53
N LEU A 205 -10.25 -2.74 -21.45
CA LEU A 205 -9.98 -2.23 -20.11
C LEU A 205 -8.61 -1.54 -20.02
N ASN A 206 -7.59 -2.11 -20.64
CA ASN A 206 -6.26 -1.48 -20.71
C ASN A 206 -6.30 -0.15 -21.49
N GLY A 207 -7.06 -0.07 -22.59
CA GLY A 207 -7.24 1.17 -23.35
C GLY A 207 -7.97 2.24 -22.55
N ILE A 208 -9.01 1.86 -21.79
CA ILE A 208 -9.72 2.76 -20.88
C ILE A 208 -8.77 3.25 -19.78
N LEU A 209 -8.04 2.34 -19.13
CA LEU A 209 -7.06 2.69 -18.09
C LEU A 209 -6.02 3.68 -18.60
N PHE A 210 -5.50 3.43 -19.80
CA PHE A 210 -4.57 4.33 -20.45
C PHE A 210 -5.19 5.71 -20.66
N LYS A 211 -6.40 5.80 -21.23
CA LYS A 211 -7.10 7.07 -21.44
C LYS A 211 -7.33 7.85 -20.14
N LEU A 212 -7.73 7.17 -19.06
CA LEU A 212 -7.97 7.81 -17.75
C LEU A 212 -6.68 8.36 -17.12
N THR A 213 -5.55 7.68 -17.32
CA THR A 213 -4.26 8.06 -16.71
C THR A 213 -3.35 8.89 -17.62
N PHE A 214 -3.72 9.06 -18.89
CA PHE A 214 -2.87 9.68 -19.89
C PHE A 214 -2.50 11.13 -19.56
N GLU A 215 -3.50 11.95 -19.24
CA GLU A 215 -3.28 13.37 -18.95
C GLU A 215 -2.42 13.57 -17.71
N GLU A 216 -2.63 12.76 -16.66
CA GLU A 216 -1.79 12.80 -15.46
C GLU A 216 -0.34 12.42 -15.80
N GLN A 217 -0.13 11.32 -16.52
CA GLN A 217 1.23 10.90 -16.92
C GLN A 217 1.92 11.97 -17.77
N VAL A 218 1.21 12.59 -18.71
CA VAL A 218 1.74 13.70 -19.53
C VAL A 218 2.10 14.91 -18.66
N ASN A 219 1.22 15.29 -17.74
CA ASN A 219 1.44 16.44 -16.86
C ASN A 219 2.58 16.21 -15.85
N ASN A 220 2.85 14.95 -15.48
CA ASN A 220 3.98 14.59 -14.64
C ASN A 220 5.31 14.63 -15.42
N ILE A 221 5.31 14.24 -16.70
CA ILE A 221 6.54 14.17 -17.51
C ILE A 221 6.91 15.51 -18.17
N ARG A 222 5.90 16.29 -18.58
CA ARG A 222 6.10 17.53 -19.35
C ARG A 222 7.00 18.56 -18.64
N PRO A 223 6.85 18.84 -17.33
CA PRO A 223 7.71 19.80 -16.63
C PRO A 223 9.19 19.39 -16.65
N ASP A 224 9.49 18.10 -16.48
CA ASP A 224 10.87 17.60 -16.50
C ASP A 224 11.54 17.86 -17.86
N ILE A 225 10.84 17.58 -18.95
CA ILE A 225 11.33 17.83 -20.31
C ILE A 225 11.55 19.33 -20.52
N MET A 226 10.61 20.17 -20.09
CA MET A 226 10.72 21.62 -20.20
C MET A 226 11.91 22.16 -19.40
N ASN A 227 12.05 21.76 -18.14
CA ASN A 227 13.15 22.16 -17.26
C ASN A 227 14.51 21.81 -17.89
N VAL A 228 14.69 20.60 -18.39
CA VAL A 228 15.96 20.20 -19.01
C VAL A 228 16.19 20.91 -20.35
N THR A 229 15.14 21.11 -21.15
CA THR A 229 15.25 21.86 -22.41
C THR A 229 15.70 23.30 -22.14
N PHE A 230 15.03 23.99 -21.21
CA PHE A 230 15.38 25.35 -20.83
C PHE A 230 16.75 25.44 -20.19
N ALA A 231 17.10 24.54 -19.25
CA ALA A 231 18.43 24.49 -18.66
C ALA A 231 19.53 24.31 -19.72
N CYS A 232 19.31 23.46 -20.73
CA CYS A 232 20.26 23.31 -21.84
C CYS A 232 20.41 24.59 -22.68
N GLU A 233 19.31 25.31 -22.92
CA GLU A 233 19.34 26.58 -23.65
C GLU A 233 20.00 27.69 -22.85
N GLU A 234 19.66 27.81 -21.57
CA GLU A 234 20.22 28.78 -20.62
C GLU A 234 21.73 28.63 -20.50
N VAL A 235 22.24 27.42 -20.24
CA VAL A 235 23.68 27.16 -20.16
C VAL A 235 24.39 27.50 -21.47
N LYS A 236 23.75 27.30 -22.62
CA LYS A 236 24.32 27.62 -23.94
C LYS A 236 24.31 29.12 -24.26
N LYS A 237 23.30 29.84 -23.78
CA LYS A 237 23.06 31.26 -24.11
C LYS A 237 23.60 32.22 -23.04
N SER A 238 23.89 31.73 -21.84
CA SER A 238 24.38 32.55 -20.74
C SER A 238 25.73 33.18 -21.05
N GLU A 239 25.73 34.50 -21.22
CA GLU A 239 26.94 35.28 -21.44
C GLU A 239 27.78 35.38 -20.16
N GLY A 240 27.11 35.55 -19.01
CA GLY A 240 27.77 35.59 -17.70
C GLY A 240 28.52 34.29 -17.41
N PHE A 241 27.90 33.14 -17.66
CA PHE A 241 28.53 31.84 -17.47
C PHE A 241 29.69 31.62 -18.45
N SER A 242 29.53 32.02 -19.71
CA SER A 242 30.60 31.92 -20.72
C SER A 242 31.84 32.73 -20.31
N LYS A 243 31.66 33.99 -19.86
CA LYS A 243 32.74 34.83 -19.34
C LYS A 243 33.40 34.25 -18.08
N LEU A 244 32.62 33.63 -17.20
CA LEU A 244 33.18 32.92 -16.04
C LEU A 244 34.12 31.79 -16.48
N LEU A 245 33.72 31.00 -17.49
CA LEU A 245 34.57 29.93 -18.02
C LEU A 245 35.87 30.47 -18.63
N GLU A 246 35.82 31.59 -19.34
CA GLU A 246 37.01 32.28 -19.87
C GLU A 246 37.96 32.74 -18.76
N LEU A 247 37.41 33.34 -17.69
CA LEU A 247 38.20 33.78 -16.54
C LEU A 247 38.87 32.59 -15.84
N VAL A 248 38.13 31.50 -15.62
CA VAL A 248 38.66 30.26 -15.02
C VAL A 248 39.75 29.66 -15.90
N LEU A 249 39.57 29.66 -17.22
CA LEU A 249 40.58 29.17 -18.18
C LEU A 249 41.86 30.01 -18.12
N MET A 250 41.73 31.34 -18.10
CA MET A 250 42.86 32.27 -18.02
C MET A 250 43.64 32.07 -16.72
N VAL A 251 42.96 32.04 -15.57
CA VAL A 251 43.59 31.82 -14.26
C VAL A 251 44.22 30.45 -14.18
N GLY A 252 43.55 29.41 -14.67
CA GLY A 252 44.08 28.05 -14.72
C GLY A 252 45.34 27.95 -15.58
N ASN A 253 45.40 28.62 -16.73
CA ASN A 253 46.58 28.66 -17.59
C ASN A 253 47.76 29.38 -16.94
N TYR A 254 47.50 30.50 -16.23
CA TYR A 254 48.54 31.21 -15.49
C TYR A 254 49.10 30.36 -14.35
N MET A 255 48.24 29.76 -13.53
CA MET A 255 48.65 28.94 -12.39
C MET A 255 49.41 27.67 -12.80
N ASN A 256 49.05 27.08 -13.95
CA ASN A 256 49.68 25.85 -14.45
C ASN A 256 50.90 26.11 -15.35
N ALA A 257 51.38 27.35 -15.45
CA ALA A 257 52.54 27.69 -16.26
C ALA A 257 53.76 26.81 -15.92
N GLY A 258 54.40 26.23 -16.93
CA GLY A 258 55.54 25.32 -16.76
C GLY A 258 55.19 23.88 -16.37
N SER A 259 53.90 23.54 -16.23
CA SER A 259 53.43 22.17 -16.04
C SER A 259 52.95 21.52 -17.34
N ARG A 260 52.68 20.21 -17.32
CA ARG A 260 52.05 19.48 -18.44
C ARG A 260 50.67 20.02 -18.83
N ASN A 261 50.00 20.76 -17.93
CA ASN A 261 48.67 21.33 -18.13
C ASN A 261 48.70 22.82 -18.53
N ALA A 262 49.87 23.38 -18.82
CA ALA A 262 49.98 24.76 -19.32
C ALA A 262 49.35 24.90 -20.72
N GLN A 263 48.86 26.11 -21.04
CA GLN A 263 48.34 26.47 -22.36
C GLN A 263 47.21 25.57 -22.87
N THR A 264 46.31 25.15 -21.99
CA THR A 264 45.10 24.43 -22.42
C THR A 264 44.10 25.37 -23.09
N PHE A 265 43.36 24.84 -24.06
CA PHE A 265 42.29 25.54 -24.78
C PHE A 265 40.93 25.43 -24.09
N GLY A 266 40.81 24.55 -23.08
CA GLY A 266 39.58 24.33 -22.35
C GLY A 266 39.76 23.34 -21.20
N PHE A 267 38.70 23.16 -20.43
CA PHE A 267 38.65 22.20 -19.33
C PHE A 267 37.27 21.53 -19.28
N ASN A 268 37.19 20.37 -18.63
CA ASN A 268 35.91 19.70 -18.42
C ASN A 268 35.09 20.48 -17.38
N ILE A 269 33.81 20.77 -17.67
CA ILE A 269 32.92 21.57 -16.81
C ILE A 269 32.81 21.06 -15.36
N SER A 270 32.99 19.75 -15.13
CA SER A 270 33.05 19.16 -13.78
C SER A 270 34.19 19.72 -12.90
N PHE A 271 35.20 20.33 -13.52
CA PHE A 271 36.29 21.00 -12.81
C PHE A 271 35.82 22.21 -12.00
N LEU A 272 34.70 22.85 -12.35
CA LEU A 272 34.17 23.99 -11.60
C LEU A 272 33.96 23.67 -10.12
N CYS A 273 33.49 22.45 -9.80
CA CYS A 273 33.33 21.98 -8.43
C CYS A 273 34.66 21.88 -7.64
N LYS A 274 35.79 21.77 -8.35
CA LYS A 274 37.14 21.64 -7.76
C LYS A 274 37.81 22.98 -7.49
N LEU A 275 37.24 24.10 -7.95
CA LEU A 275 37.77 25.44 -7.64
C LEU A 275 37.76 25.73 -6.13
N ARG A 276 36.84 25.13 -5.39
CA ARG A 276 36.80 25.22 -3.93
C ARG A 276 37.95 24.47 -3.25
N ASP A 277 38.52 23.47 -3.91
CA ASP A 277 39.54 22.59 -3.32
C ASP A 277 40.94 23.21 -3.36
N THR A 278 41.16 24.18 -4.26
CA THR A 278 42.43 24.91 -4.37
C THR A 278 42.45 26.05 -3.36
N LYS A 279 43.34 25.98 -2.36
CA LYS A 279 43.45 26.98 -1.29
C LYS A 279 44.58 27.98 -1.53
N SER A 280 44.43 29.18 -0.96
CA SER A 280 45.52 30.15 -0.89
C SER A 280 46.64 29.67 0.05
N ILE A 281 47.80 30.33 -0.01
CA ILE A 281 48.98 30.01 0.83
C ILE A 281 48.62 30.08 2.33
N SER A 282 47.78 31.03 2.72
CA SER A 282 47.29 31.19 4.10
C SER A 282 46.18 30.22 4.50
N GLN A 283 45.69 29.39 3.56
CA GLN A 283 44.56 28.47 3.72
C GLN A 283 43.23 29.11 4.17
N SER A 284 43.15 30.43 4.17
CA SER A 284 41.97 31.20 4.62
C SER A 284 40.93 31.38 3.53
N THR A 285 41.34 31.31 2.26
CA THR A 285 40.49 31.53 1.08
C THR A 285 40.74 30.44 0.05
N THR A 286 39.77 30.23 -0.85
CA THR A 286 39.89 29.29 -1.96
C THR A 286 39.97 30.03 -3.29
N LEU A 287 40.38 29.33 -4.36
CA LEU A 287 40.39 29.89 -5.70
C LEU A 287 38.99 30.36 -6.13
N LEU A 288 37.93 29.67 -5.69
CA LEU A 288 36.56 30.13 -5.90
C LEU A 288 36.28 31.49 -5.23
N HIS A 289 36.70 31.69 -3.97
CA HIS A 289 36.52 32.98 -3.29
C HIS A 289 37.29 34.09 -4.00
N PHE A 290 38.54 33.82 -4.40
CA PHE A 290 39.35 34.78 -5.15
C PHE A 290 38.70 35.16 -6.49
N LEU A 291 38.19 34.19 -7.25
CA LEU A 291 37.50 34.45 -8.51
C LEU A 291 36.23 35.28 -8.29
N ALA A 292 35.43 34.95 -7.27
CA ALA A 292 34.22 35.71 -6.94
C ALA A 292 34.53 37.17 -6.59
N GLU A 293 35.55 37.41 -5.75
CA GLU A 293 36.03 38.76 -5.39
C GLU A 293 36.50 39.53 -6.63
N LYS A 294 37.27 38.90 -7.54
CA LYS A 294 37.72 39.57 -8.76
C LYS A 294 36.60 39.85 -9.75
N CYS A 295 35.58 38.99 -9.81
CA CYS A 295 34.36 39.27 -10.55
C CYS A 295 33.61 40.46 -9.95
N GLU A 296 33.48 40.55 -8.62
CA GLU A 296 32.80 41.66 -7.96
C GLU A 296 33.50 43.01 -8.22
N GLU A 297 34.83 43.03 -8.17
CA GLU A 297 35.62 44.24 -8.39
C GLU A 297 35.66 44.70 -9.86
N ASN A 298 35.82 43.76 -10.81
CA ASN A 298 36.22 44.09 -12.18
C ASN A 298 35.22 43.65 -13.25
N HIS A 299 34.35 42.67 -12.94
CA HIS A 299 33.43 42.04 -13.90
C HIS A 299 32.06 41.74 -13.26
N PRO A 300 31.35 42.74 -12.71
CA PRO A 300 30.12 42.52 -11.96
C PRO A 300 28.99 41.92 -12.80
N GLU A 301 29.07 42.01 -14.13
CA GLU A 301 28.12 41.36 -15.04
C GLU A 301 28.20 39.83 -14.98
N ILE A 302 29.38 39.26 -14.65
CA ILE A 302 29.55 37.82 -14.52
C ILE A 302 28.71 37.31 -13.35
N LEU A 303 28.62 38.07 -12.26
CA LEU A 303 27.93 37.63 -11.03
C LEU A 303 26.42 37.41 -11.19
N ARG A 304 25.83 37.86 -12.30
CA ARG A 304 24.41 37.67 -12.62
C ARG A 304 24.10 36.34 -13.30
N PHE A 305 25.12 35.56 -13.67
CA PHE A 305 24.90 34.28 -14.35
C PHE A 305 23.99 33.29 -13.58
N PRO A 306 23.91 33.25 -12.23
CA PRO A 306 22.97 32.37 -11.55
C PRO A 306 21.51 32.69 -11.86
N ASP A 307 21.19 33.97 -12.10
CA ASP A 307 19.86 34.43 -12.50
C ASP A 307 19.54 34.04 -13.96
N GLU A 308 20.56 33.77 -14.78
CA GLU A 308 20.41 33.31 -16.17
C GLU A 308 20.20 31.78 -16.26
N LEU A 309 20.37 31.05 -15.15
CA LEU A 309 20.35 29.58 -15.08
C LEU A 309 19.21 29.06 -14.19
N GLU A 310 18.03 29.65 -14.31
CA GLU A 310 16.87 29.39 -13.45
C GLU A 310 16.45 27.92 -13.41
N HIS A 311 16.52 27.21 -14.54
CA HIS A 311 15.99 25.86 -14.65
C HIS A 311 17.02 24.77 -14.33
N VAL A 312 18.30 25.12 -14.14
CA VAL A 312 19.39 24.16 -13.92
C VAL A 312 19.17 23.34 -12.63
N GLU A 313 18.68 23.96 -11.56
CA GLU A 313 18.40 23.24 -10.31
C GLU A 313 17.29 22.19 -10.51
N ASN A 314 16.17 22.58 -11.14
CA ASN A 314 15.06 21.67 -11.39
C ASN A 314 15.44 20.56 -12.38
N ALA A 315 16.19 20.91 -13.42
CA ALA A 315 16.75 19.96 -14.39
C ALA A 315 17.67 18.92 -13.72
N SER A 316 18.42 19.31 -12.67
CA SER A 316 19.31 18.39 -11.95
C SER A 316 18.58 17.31 -11.16
N LYS A 317 17.30 17.56 -10.82
CA LYS A 317 16.42 16.66 -10.06
C LYS A 317 15.57 15.76 -10.96
N ALA A 318 15.48 16.06 -12.26
CA ALA A 318 14.69 15.29 -13.20
C ALA A 318 15.22 13.84 -13.32
N GLU A 319 14.35 12.85 -13.14
CA GLU A 319 14.75 11.45 -13.22
C GLU A 319 15.03 11.02 -14.67
N LYS A 320 16.08 10.20 -14.87
CA LYS A 320 16.40 9.60 -16.18
C LYS A 320 15.26 8.75 -16.77
N PHE A 321 14.30 8.30 -15.94
CA PHE A 321 13.24 7.39 -16.34
C PHE A 321 12.18 8.06 -17.23
N SER A 322 11.88 9.35 -17.02
CA SER A 322 10.93 10.15 -17.82
C SER A 322 11.30 10.20 -19.31
N TYR A 323 12.59 10.06 -19.64
CA TYR A 323 13.11 10.10 -21.02
C TYR A 323 12.89 8.82 -21.83
N ASN A 324 13.03 7.65 -21.20
CA ASN A 324 12.94 6.37 -21.91
C ASN A 324 11.50 5.99 -22.28
N PHE A 325 10.52 6.50 -21.52
CA PHE A 325 9.10 6.31 -21.82
C PHE A 325 8.70 7.00 -23.13
N VAL A 326 9.15 8.23 -23.36
CA VAL A 326 8.84 9.01 -24.57
C VAL A 326 9.61 8.51 -25.79
N LEU A 327 10.86 8.07 -25.62
CA LEU A 327 11.67 7.54 -26.73
C LEU A 327 11.26 6.14 -27.17
N SER A 328 10.70 5.31 -26.27
CA SER A 328 10.15 3.99 -26.65
C SER A 328 8.78 4.06 -27.34
N ALA A 329 8.13 5.23 -27.33
CA ALA A 329 6.82 5.45 -27.94
C ALA A 329 6.89 6.02 -29.38
N LYS A 330 8.09 6.19 -29.95
CA LYS A 330 8.34 6.56 -31.35
C LYS A 330 8.89 5.39 -32.15
#